data_AF-A0A373QE98-F1
#
_entry.id   AF-A0A373QE98-F1
#
_cell.length_a   1.000
_cell.length_b   1.000
_cell.length_c   1.000
_cell.angle_alpha   90.00
_cell.angle_beta   90.00
_cell.angle_gamma   90.00
#
_symmetry.space_group_name_H-M   'P 1'
#
loop_
_entity.id
_entity.type
_entity.pdbx_description
1 polymer ?
#
loop_
_entity_poly.entity_id
_entity_poly.type
_entity_poly.pdbx_seq_one_letter_code
_entity_poly.pdbx_strand_id
1 'polypeptide(L)'
;MKKRTLFLIGTAAAAGIYSAITGKGLFNKPRFKEQHQRVANYVETHYPNAVYTPIEMTANGWVTVIRRIARPNIILYITRDGNGNYVFTESEVRNT
;
A
#
# COMPACT_ATOMS: atom_id res chain seq x y z
N MET A 1 6.98 20.76 -45.36
CA MET A 1 7.55 19.51 -44.83
C MET A 1 7.18 19.38 -43.36
N LYS A 2 6.45 18.32 -42.97
CA LYS A 2 5.95 18.07 -41.60
C LYS A 2 7.11 17.74 -40.65
N LYS A 3 7.31 18.55 -39.60
CA LYS A 3 8.11 18.16 -38.43
C LYS A 3 7.28 17.15 -37.63
N ARG A 4 7.68 15.87 -37.67
CA ARG A 4 7.16 14.83 -36.77
C ARG A 4 7.70 15.14 -35.37
N THR A 5 6.90 15.83 -34.57
CA THR A 5 7.18 16.06 -33.15
C THR A 5 7.10 14.73 -32.42
N LEU A 6 8.28 14.26 -32.05
CA LEU A 6 8.55 13.19 -31.12
C LEU A 6 7.96 13.56 -29.75
N PHE A 7 6.77 13.07 -29.43
CA PHE A 7 6.12 13.35 -28.13
C PHE A 7 5.57 12.07 -27.50
N LEU A 8 6.45 11.07 -27.35
CA LEU A 8 6.06 9.77 -26.76
C LEU A 8 7.18 9.12 -25.92
N ILE A 9 8.04 9.92 -25.29
CA ILE A 9 9.04 9.41 -24.35
C ILE A 9 9.10 10.35 -23.15
N GLY A 10 8.34 10.10 -22.10
CA GLY A 10 8.44 10.91 -20.89
C GLY A 10 7.60 10.43 -19.72
N THR A 11 6.43 9.86 -19.96
CA THR A 11 5.49 9.52 -18.87
C THR A 11 5.71 8.14 -18.25
N ALA A 12 6.37 7.19 -18.93
CA ALA A 12 6.60 5.85 -18.36
C ALA A 12 7.77 5.79 -17.35
N ALA A 13 8.79 6.64 -17.50
CA ALA A 13 9.96 6.62 -16.62
C ALA A 13 9.67 7.26 -15.25
N ALA A 14 8.82 8.28 -15.20
CA ALA A 14 8.53 8.99 -13.95
C ALA A 14 7.86 8.08 -12.91
N ALA A 15 6.89 7.25 -13.30
CA ALA A 15 6.24 6.32 -12.38
C ALA A 15 7.22 5.27 -11.82
N GLY A 16 8.16 4.77 -12.64
CA GLY A 16 9.18 3.81 -12.23
C GLY A 16 10.21 4.38 -11.24
N ILE A 17 10.68 5.62 -11.49
CA ILE A 17 11.67 6.26 -10.62
C ILE A 17 11.02 6.76 -9.32
N TYR A 18 9.82 7.35 -9.37
CA TYR A 18 9.09 7.73 -8.17
C TYR A 18 8.73 6.52 -7.31
N SER A 19 8.31 5.38 -7.91
CA SER A 19 8.03 4.16 -7.17
C SER A 19 9.30 3.52 -6.57
N ALA A 20 10.45 3.59 -7.25
CA ALA A 20 11.72 3.16 -6.68
C ALA A 20 12.16 4.03 -5.48
N ILE A 21 12.03 5.36 -5.57
CA ILE A 21 12.38 6.31 -4.49
C ILE A 21 11.40 6.18 -3.31
N THR A 22 10.11 6.09 -3.58
CA THR A 22 9.06 5.96 -2.55
C THR A 22 8.87 4.52 -2.06
N GLY A 23 9.59 3.55 -2.64
CA GLY A 23 9.44 2.13 -2.35
C GLY A 23 8.04 1.60 -2.63
N LYS A 24 7.32 2.15 -3.61
CA LYS A 24 6.06 1.58 -4.11
C LYS A 24 6.35 0.47 -5.13
N GLY A 25 5.41 -0.47 -5.32
CA GLY A 25 5.57 -1.58 -6.27
C GLY A 25 6.56 -2.65 -5.81
N LEU A 26 7.47 -3.11 -6.69
CA LEU A 26 8.38 -4.23 -6.44
C LEU A 26 9.27 -4.04 -5.19
N PHE A 27 9.62 -2.80 -4.87
CA PHE A 27 10.47 -2.45 -3.73
C PHE A 27 9.70 -2.24 -2.41
N ASN A 28 8.37 -2.36 -2.42
CA ASN A 28 7.53 -2.19 -1.24
C ASN A 28 7.77 -3.30 -0.20
N LYS A 29 7.84 -4.54 -0.69
CA LYS A 29 8.00 -5.71 0.17
C LYS A 29 9.37 -5.76 0.88
N PRO A 30 10.50 -5.45 0.21
CA PRO A 30 11.78 -5.26 0.88
C PRO A 30 11.81 -4.08 1.87
N ARG A 31 11.24 -2.92 1.49
CA ARG A 31 11.27 -1.70 2.32
C ARG A 31 10.43 -1.82 3.59
N PHE A 32 9.22 -2.37 3.47
CA PHE A 32 8.25 -2.51 4.56
C PHE A 32 8.14 -3.95 5.05
N LYS A 33 9.29 -4.66 5.11
CA LYS A 33 9.33 -6.10 5.42
C LYS A 33 8.63 -6.44 6.74
N GLU A 34 8.93 -5.68 7.79
CA GLU A 34 8.34 -5.91 9.11
C GLU A 34 6.83 -5.61 9.11
N GLN A 35 6.43 -4.49 8.52
CA GLN A 35 5.02 -4.10 8.40
C GLN A 35 4.23 -5.15 7.62
N HIS A 36 4.78 -5.65 6.50
CA HIS A 36 4.18 -6.73 5.73
C HIS A 36 3.99 -8.01 6.55
N GLN A 37 4.96 -8.38 7.38
CA GLN A 37 4.84 -9.56 8.25
C GLN A 37 3.73 -9.38 9.28
N ARG A 38 3.65 -8.20 9.91
CA ARG A 38 2.64 -7.90 10.93
C ARG A 38 1.24 -7.81 10.33
N VAL A 39 1.10 -7.15 9.18
CA VAL A 39 -0.16 -7.03 8.44
C VAL A 39 -0.60 -8.39 7.92
N ALA A 40 0.30 -9.21 7.36
CA ALA A 40 -0.05 -10.55 6.89
C ALA A 40 -0.63 -11.41 8.03
N ASN A 41 0.05 -11.45 9.18
CA ASN A 41 -0.45 -12.17 10.36
C ASN A 41 -1.82 -11.64 10.82
N TYR A 42 -1.98 -10.31 10.85
CA TYR A 42 -3.24 -9.68 11.24
C TYR A 42 -4.39 -10.07 10.29
N VAL A 43 -4.17 -9.92 8.98
CA VAL A 43 -5.16 -10.23 7.95
C VAL A 43 -5.51 -11.71 7.94
N GLU A 44 -4.52 -12.61 8.05
CA GLU A 44 -4.75 -14.06 8.09
C GLU A 44 -5.58 -14.48 9.30
N THR A 45 -5.36 -13.84 10.45
CA THR A 45 -6.09 -14.15 11.70
C THR A 45 -7.52 -13.60 11.71
N HIS A 46 -7.74 -12.38 11.20
CA HIS A 46 -9.03 -11.69 11.32
C HIS A 46 -9.91 -11.81 10.07
N TYR A 47 -9.29 -11.92 8.90
CA TYR A 47 -9.95 -11.95 7.60
C TYR A 47 -9.37 -13.06 6.72
N PRO A 48 -9.66 -14.33 7.04
CA PRO A 48 -9.19 -15.45 6.23
C PRO A 48 -9.63 -15.27 4.76
N ASN A 49 -8.72 -15.57 3.83
CA ASN A 49 -8.86 -15.39 2.38
C ASN A 49 -8.93 -13.93 1.88
N ALA A 50 -8.70 -12.93 2.74
CA ALA A 50 -8.54 -11.56 2.30
C ALA A 50 -7.12 -11.30 1.78
N VAL A 51 -7.02 -10.34 0.86
CA VAL A 51 -5.74 -9.83 0.36
C VAL A 51 -5.62 -8.35 0.69
N TYR A 52 -4.42 -7.79 0.69
CA TYR A 52 -4.23 -6.37 0.97
C TYR A 52 -3.37 -5.69 -0.10
N THR A 53 -3.57 -4.39 -0.29
CA THR A 53 -2.80 -3.59 -1.26
C THR A 53 -1.38 -3.32 -0.76
N PRO A 54 -0.46 -2.83 -1.61
CA PRO A 54 0.85 -2.36 -1.13
C PRO A 54 0.71 -1.41 0.05
N ILE A 55 1.67 -1.47 0.98
CA ILE A 55 1.69 -0.63 2.18
C ILE A 55 2.21 0.75 1.78
N GLU A 56 1.49 1.80 2.16
CA GLU A 56 1.87 3.18 1.91
C GLU A 56 2.27 3.88 3.20
N MET A 57 3.30 4.72 3.16
CA MET A 57 3.74 5.51 4.30
C MET A 57 2.93 6.81 4.36
N THR A 58 2.54 7.20 5.57
CA THR A 58 1.81 8.45 5.87
C THR A 58 2.60 9.25 6.91
N ALA A 59 2.12 10.45 7.27
CA ALA A 59 2.77 11.28 8.29
C ALA A 59 2.87 10.58 9.67
N ASN A 60 1.91 9.71 10.00
CA ASN A 60 1.75 9.15 11.35
C ASN A 60 1.96 7.63 11.41
N GLY A 61 2.39 7.00 10.31
CA GLY A 61 2.56 5.55 10.23
C GLY A 61 2.40 5.03 8.81
N TRP A 62 1.66 3.95 8.64
CA TRP A 62 1.41 3.31 7.36
C TRP A 62 -0.06 3.02 7.14
N VAL A 63 -0.45 2.84 5.89
CA VAL A 63 -1.82 2.52 5.50
C VAL A 63 -1.82 1.45 4.41
N THR A 64 -2.81 0.58 4.47
CA THR A 64 -3.11 -0.38 3.40
C THR A 64 -4.61 -0.62 3.34
N VAL A 65 -5.09 -1.22 2.25
CA VAL A 65 -6.50 -1.58 2.09
C VAL A 65 -6.62 -3.10 2.04
N ILE A 66 -7.38 -3.67 2.97
CA ILE A 66 -7.78 -5.07 2.99
C ILE A 66 -8.99 -5.22 2.05
N ARG A 67 -8.83 -6.09 1.05
CA ARG A 67 -9.85 -6.48 0.09
C ARG A 67 -10.47 -7.80 0.51
N ARG A 68 -11.78 -7.77 0.73
CA ARG A 68 -12.57 -8.91 1.19
C ARG A 68 -13.56 -9.30 0.09
N ILE A 69 -13.72 -10.59 -0.15
CA ILE A 69 -14.64 -11.09 -1.18
C ILE A 69 -16.09 -10.83 -0.73
N ALA A 70 -16.90 -10.22 -1.59
CA ALA A 70 -18.31 -9.94 -1.35
C ALA A 70 -18.61 -9.14 -0.06
N ARG A 71 -17.63 -8.39 0.45
CA ARG A 71 -17.74 -7.54 1.64
C ARG A 71 -17.07 -6.19 1.37
N PRO A 72 -17.45 -5.13 2.08
CA PRO A 72 -16.77 -3.84 1.98
C PRO A 72 -15.27 -3.96 2.26
N ASN A 73 -14.47 -3.14 1.58
CA ASN A 73 -13.03 -3.07 1.86
C ASN A 73 -12.79 -2.38 3.21
N ILE A 74 -11.66 -2.71 3.85
CA ILE A 74 -11.22 -2.05 5.08
C ILE A 74 -9.97 -1.25 4.77
N ILE A 75 -9.96 0.02 5.16
CA ILE A 75 -8.71 0.78 5.29
C ILE A 75 -8.09 0.40 6.63
N LEU A 76 -6.89 -0.15 6.57
CA LEU A 76 -6.10 -0.50 7.73
C LEU A 76 -5.01 0.55 7.93
N TYR A 77 -5.13 1.31 9.02
CA TYR A 77 -4.08 2.18 9.52
C TYR A 77 -3.18 1.39 10.46
N ILE A 78 -1.88 1.56 10.27
CA ILE A 78 -0.83 0.85 10.98
C ILE A 78 0.03 1.91 11.64
N THR A 79 0.10 1.90 12.96
CA THR A 79 0.98 2.79 13.72
C THR A 79 1.90 1.96 14.60
N ARG A 80 2.98 2.59 15.07
CA ARG A 80 3.91 1.97 16.01
C ARG A 80 3.89 2.78 17.29
N ASP A 81 3.60 2.13 18.41
CA ASP A 81 3.61 2.78 19.72
C ASP A 81 5.05 3.06 20.20
N GLY A 82 5.19 3.80 21.30
CA GLY A 82 6.50 4.11 21.89
C GLY A 82 7.29 2.90 22.40
N ASN A 83 6.63 1.75 22.56
CA ASN A 83 7.24 0.49 22.97
C ASN A 83 7.62 -0.40 21.78
N GLY A 84 7.34 0.06 20.56
CA GLY A 84 7.63 -0.66 19.33
C GLY A 84 6.56 -1.65 18.89
N ASN A 85 5.40 -1.73 19.57
CA ASN A 85 4.28 -2.57 19.18
C ASN A 85 3.54 -1.96 17.99
N TYR A 86 2.99 -2.84 17.15
CA TYR A 86 2.14 -2.44 16.04
C TYR A 86 0.70 -2.32 16.50
N VAL A 87 0.10 -1.16 16.26
CA VAL A 87 -1.31 -0.87 16.53
C VAL A 87 -2.04 -0.78 15.21
N PHE A 88 -3.15 -1.53 15.11
CA PHE A 88 -3.98 -1.62 13.92
C PHE A 88 -5.30 -0.91 14.17
N THR A 89 -5.67 0.01 13.29
CA THR A 89 -6.95 0.72 13.33
C THR A 89 -7.67 0.54 12.01
N GLU A 90 -8.94 0.16 12.07
CA GLU A 90 -9.73 -0.20 10.90
C GLU A 90 -10.78 0.86 10.60
N SER A 91 -11.03 1.09 9.32
CA SER A 91 -12.15 1.90 8.85
C SER A 91 -12.81 1.20 7.66
N GLU A 92 -14.10 0.91 7.77
CA GLU A 92 -14.86 0.26 6.71
C GLU A 92 -15.23 1.27 5.63
N VAL A 93 -14.89 0.97 4.37
CA VAL A 93 -15.27 1.80 3.23
C VAL A 93 -16.68 1.41 2.81
N ARG A 94 -17.67 2.17 3.30
CA ARG A 94 -19.05 2.04 2.85
C ARG A 94 -19.27 2.94 1.63
N ASN A 95 -19.54 2.34 0.48
CA ASN A 95 -20.09 3.07 -0.65
C ASN A 95 -21.57 3.34 -0.31
N THR A 96 -21.87 4.54 0.18
CA THR A 96 -23.24 5.09 0.20
C THR A 96 -23.71 5.40 -1.21
#